data_AF-A0A091J2G5-F1
#
_entry.id   AF-A0A091J2G5-F1
#
_cell.length_a   1.000
_cell.length_b   1.000
_cell.length_c   1.000
_cell.angle_alpha   90.00
_cell.angle_beta   90.00
_cell.angle_gamma   90.00
#
_symmetry.space_group_name_H-M   'P 1'
#
loop_
_entity.id
_entity.type
_entity.pdbx_description
1 polymer ?
#
loop_
_entity_poly.entity_id
_entity_poly.type
_entity_poly.pdbx_seq_one_letter_code
_entity_poly.pdbx_strand_id
1 'polypeptide(L)'
;GLEEAPLKPVQDAGSILMQGYLEKRSREHSFFGSEWQKRWCVLNRRTFYYYANEKSKHPKGTFSIENYSARLAFHLRKDSRKRCCFELICPGKRTYE
;
A
#
# COMPACT_ATOMS: atom_id res chain seq x y z
N GLY A 1 23.75 -8.35 32.80
CA GLY A 1 23.40 -7.22 31.94
C GLY A 1 22.54 -7.77 30.83
N LEU A 2 21.38 -7.16 30.58
CA LEU A 2 20.28 -7.67 29.77
C LEU A 2 20.73 -8.10 28.37
N GLU A 3 20.40 -9.33 28.01
CA GLU A 3 20.52 -9.89 26.66
C GLU A 3 19.46 -9.21 25.77
N GLU A 4 19.91 -8.36 24.83
CA GLU A 4 19.02 -7.84 23.79
C GLU A 4 18.61 -8.98 22.87
N ALA A 5 17.44 -9.56 23.13
CA ALA A 5 16.79 -10.44 22.18
C ALA A 5 16.53 -9.66 20.87
N PRO A 6 16.89 -10.19 19.69
CA PRO A 6 16.55 -9.53 18.45
C PRO A 6 15.02 -9.52 18.33
N LEU A 7 14.45 -8.32 18.18
CA LEU A 7 13.04 -8.13 17.81
C LEU A 7 12.79 -8.83 16.48
N LYS A 8 12.45 -10.13 16.54
CA LYS A 8 11.94 -10.86 15.38
C LYS A 8 10.67 -10.13 14.97
N PRO A 9 10.53 -9.71 13.71
CA PRO A 9 9.22 -9.31 13.22
C PRO A 9 8.37 -10.57 13.32
N VAL A 10 7.51 -10.63 14.32
CA VAL A 10 6.43 -11.60 14.37
C VAL A 10 5.55 -11.24 13.18
N GLN A 11 5.86 -11.81 12.03
CA GLN A 11 4.92 -11.98 10.95
C GLN A 11 3.89 -12.98 11.48
N ASP A 12 2.99 -12.50 12.34
CA ASP A 12 1.81 -13.27 12.72
C ASP A 12 0.96 -13.38 11.46
N ALA A 13 1.20 -14.44 10.69
CA ALA A 13 0.50 -14.71 9.45
C ALA A 13 -1.02 -14.75 9.66
N GLY A 14 -1.49 -15.03 10.89
CA GLY A 14 -2.90 -14.97 11.28
C GLY A 14 -3.52 -13.57 11.25
N SER A 15 -2.72 -12.50 11.17
CA SER A 15 -3.17 -11.12 11.15
C SER A 15 -3.23 -10.49 9.75
N ILE A 16 -2.57 -11.11 8.76
CA ILE A 16 -2.56 -10.64 7.38
C ILE A 16 -3.85 -11.07 6.69
N LEU A 17 -4.66 -10.10 6.29
CA LEU A 17 -5.91 -10.34 5.57
C LEU A 17 -5.67 -10.51 4.07
N MET A 18 -4.75 -9.74 3.51
CA MET A 18 -4.42 -9.78 2.09
C MET A 18 -3.03 -9.24 1.84
N GLN A 19 -2.35 -9.79 0.84
CA GLN A 19 -1.10 -9.25 0.35
C GLN A 19 -0.93 -9.53 -1.14
N GLY A 20 -0.17 -8.68 -1.83
CA GLY A 20 0.04 -8.82 -3.26
C GLY A 20 0.68 -7.60 -3.88
N TYR A 21 1.07 -7.73 -5.16
CA TYR A 21 1.57 -6.61 -5.92
C TYR A 21 0.42 -5.74 -6.45
N LEU A 22 0.52 -4.44 -6.22
CA LEU A 22 -0.32 -3.41 -6.83
C LEU A 22 0.55 -2.32 -7.46
N GLU A 23 -0.01 -1.59 -8.41
CA GLU A 23 0.58 -0.34 -8.88
C GLU A 23 -0.04 0.81 -8.09
N LYS A 24 0.78 1.57 -7.36
CA LYS A 24 0.34 2.69 -6.54
C LYS A 24 0.70 4.00 -7.25
N ARG A 25 -0.21 4.97 -7.29
CA ARG A 25 0.06 6.28 -7.90
C ARG A 25 1.09 7.07 -7.08
N SER A 26 2.14 7.57 -7.72
CA SER A 26 3.14 8.45 -7.11
C SER A 26 2.50 9.78 -6.74
N ARG A 27 2.91 10.36 -5.60
CA ARG A 27 2.56 11.74 -5.28
C ARG A 27 3.43 12.76 -6.00
N GLU A 28 4.69 12.38 -6.22
CA GLU A 28 5.67 13.26 -6.82
C GLU A 28 5.39 13.31 -8.31
N HIS A 29 5.29 14.54 -8.84
CA HIS A 29 5.33 14.79 -10.28
C HIS A 29 6.69 14.31 -10.79
N SER A 30 6.74 13.05 -11.20
CA SER A 30 7.96 12.45 -11.71
C SER A 30 8.11 12.89 -13.15
N PHE A 31 9.04 13.83 -13.40
CA PHE A 31 9.33 14.32 -14.76
C PHE A 31 9.94 13.23 -15.66
N PHE A 32 10.55 12.19 -15.07
CA PHE A 32 11.26 11.12 -15.78
C PHE A 32 10.83 9.71 -15.34
N GLY A 33 9.72 9.59 -14.61
CA GLY A 33 9.28 8.33 -14.01
C GLY A 33 7.82 7.99 -14.30
N SER A 34 7.49 6.70 -14.26
CA SER A 34 6.10 6.26 -14.31
C SER A 34 5.33 6.83 -13.11
N GLU A 35 4.20 7.47 -13.39
CA GLU A 35 3.22 7.90 -12.40
C GLU A 35 2.79 6.72 -11.51
N TRP A 36 2.72 5.51 -12.08
CA TRP A 36 2.31 4.29 -11.39
C TRP A 36 3.52 3.46 -10.98
N GLN A 37 3.65 3.16 -9.70
CA GLN A 37 4.80 2.46 -9.14
C GLN A 37 4.38 1.10 -8.58
N LYS A 38 5.01 0.01 -9.04
CA LYS A 38 4.80 -1.32 -8.48
C LYS A 38 5.21 -1.34 -6.99
N ARG A 39 4.32 -1.83 -6.13
CA ARG A 39 4.52 -1.96 -4.68
C ARG A 39 4.03 -3.32 -4.22
N TRP A 40 4.74 -3.91 -3.26
CA TRP A 40 4.21 -5.02 -2.50
C TRP A 40 3.33 -4.44 -1.39
N CYS A 41 2.05 -4.76 -1.42
CA CYS A 41 1.06 -4.25 -0.48
C CYS A 41 0.66 -5.35 0.49
N VAL A 42 0.52 -5.00 1.77
CA VAL A 42 0.08 -5.90 2.83
C VAL A 42 -1.01 -5.20 3.62
N LEU A 43 -2.19 -5.81 3.70
CA LEU A 43 -3.25 -5.42 4.61
C LEU A 43 -3.18 -6.36 5.83
N ASN A 44 -2.72 -5.82 6.96
CA ASN A 44 -2.71 -6.51 8.24
C ASN A 44 -3.76 -5.87 9.15
N ARG A 45 -4.81 -6.63 9.49
CA ARG A 45 -6.01 -6.14 10.19
C ARG A 45 -6.58 -4.87 9.52
N ARG A 46 -6.38 -3.69 10.14
CA ARG A 46 -6.84 -2.38 9.64
C ARG A 46 -5.70 -1.48 9.18
N THR A 47 -4.49 -2.00 9.06
CA THR A 47 -3.32 -1.23 8.65
C THR A 47 -2.84 -1.70 7.29
N PHE A 48 -2.76 -0.76 6.36
CA PHE A 48 -2.23 -0.97 5.03
C PHE A 48 -0.75 -0.55 5.01
N TYR A 49 0.09 -1.44 4.52
CA TYR A 49 1.51 -1.22 4.30
C TYR A 49 1.82 -1.35 2.83
N TYR A 50 2.74 -0.53 2.32
CA TYR A 50 3.30 -0.72 0.98
C TYR A 50 4.82 -0.62 1.01
N TYR A 51 5.45 -1.58 0.34
CA TYR A 51 6.90 -1.77 0.28
C TYR A 51 7.38 -1.60 -1.14
N ALA A 52 8.69 -1.35 -1.31
CA ALA A 52 9.29 -1.31 -2.64
C ALA A 52 9.14 -2.67 -3.36
N ASN A 53 9.30 -3.76 -2.62
CA ASN A 53 9.10 -5.15 -3.05
C ASN A 53 8.84 -6.04 -1.83
N GLU A 54 8.50 -7.31 -2.07
CA GLU A 54 8.18 -8.30 -1.02
C GLU A 54 9.33 -8.57 -0.02
N LYS A 55 10.58 -8.48 -0.49
CA LYS A 55 11.78 -8.73 0.35
C LYS A 55 12.22 -7.50 1.16
N SER A 56 11.53 -6.37 1.02
CA SER A 56 11.91 -5.12 1.67
C SER A 56 11.67 -5.20 3.18
N LYS A 57 12.69 -4.86 3.98
CA LYS A 57 12.59 -4.87 5.45
C LYS A 57 11.69 -3.76 6.00
N HIS A 58 11.67 -2.60 5.36
CA HIS A 58 10.91 -1.43 5.80
C HIS A 58 9.88 -0.99 4.76
N PRO A 59 8.66 -0.61 5.19
CA PRO A 59 7.65 -0.08 4.29
C PRO A 59 8.07 1.29 3.75
N LYS A 60 7.69 1.57 2.51
CA LYS A 60 7.73 2.93 1.93
C LYS A 60 6.63 3.82 2.51
N GLY A 61 5.60 3.22 3.09
CA GLY A 61 4.63 3.93 3.91
C GLY A 61 3.57 2.99 4.49
N THR A 62 2.83 3.52 5.46
CA THR A 62 1.78 2.83 6.19
C THR A 62 0.63 3.79 6.47
N PHE A 63 -0.60 3.28 6.54
CA PHE A 63 -1.77 4.03 6.96
C PHE A 63 -2.87 3.10 7.48
N SER A 64 -3.69 3.60 8.40
CA SER A 64 -4.91 2.90 8.82
C SER A 64 -6.00 3.07 7.75
N ILE A 65 -6.70 1.98 7.42
CA ILE A 65 -7.88 1.99 6.54
C ILE A 65 -9.17 2.32 7.31
N GLU A 66 -9.06 2.67 8.58
CA GLU A 66 -10.22 3.05 9.37
C GLU A 66 -10.90 4.31 8.82
N ASN A 67 -12.21 4.18 8.62
CA ASN A 67 -13.10 5.17 8.01
C ASN A 67 -12.81 5.46 6.52
N TYR A 68 -11.98 4.64 5.87
CA TYR A 68 -11.83 4.66 4.42
C TYR A 68 -12.91 3.81 3.75
N SER A 69 -13.38 4.28 2.59
CA SER A 69 -14.20 3.51 1.66
C SER A 69 -13.40 3.20 0.40
N ALA A 70 -13.55 1.98 -0.12
CA ALA A 70 -12.97 1.59 -1.40
C ALA A 70 -13.99 1.81 -2.52
N ARG A 71 -13.56 2.31 -3.67
CA ARG A 71 -14.38 2.34 -4.90
C ARG A 71 -13.54 2.12 -6.15
N LEU A 72 -14.18 1.58 -7.19
CA LEU A 72 -13.56 1.50 -8.51
C LEU A 72 -13.36 2.90 -9.09
N ALA A 73 -12.22 3.11 -9.74
CA ALA A 73 -11.78 4.44 -10.20
C ALA A 73 -11.23 4.36 -11.63
N PHE A 74 -12.11 4.08 -12.58
CA PHE A 74 -11.75 3.88 -13.99
C PHE A 74 -11.16 5.11 -14.70
N HIS A 75 -11.29 6.28 -14.08
CA HIS A 75 -10.78 7.55 -14.62
C HIS A 75 -9.29 7.75 -14.32
N LEU A 76 -8.68 6.95 -13.43
CA LEU A 76 -7.28 7.10 -13.02
C LEU A 76 -6.28 6.75 -14.12
N ARG A 77 -6.69 6.00 -15.14
CA ARG A 77 -5.82 5.59 -16.25
C ARG A 77 -6.55 5.68 -17.59
N LYS A 78 -5.76 5.89 -18.66
CA LYS A 78 -6.24 5.89 -20.05
C LYS A 78 -5.93 4.58 -20.80
N ASP A 79 -5.09 3.72 -20.23
CA ASP A 79 -4.68 2.45 -20.85
C ASP A 79 -5.68 1.30 -20.55
N SER A 80 -5.38 0.10 -21.07
CA SER A 80 -6.23 -1.09 -20.90
C SER A 80 -6.40 -1.51 -19.44
N ARG A 81 -5.52 -1.07 -18.53
CA ARG A 81 -5.56 -1.36 -17.09
C ARG A 81 -6.53 -0.48 -16.31
N LYS A 82 -7.20 0.49 -16.95
CA LYS A 82 -8.18 1.36 -16.28
C LYS A 82 -9.29 0.62 -15.51
N ARG A 83 -9.67 -0.58 -15.96
CA ARG A 83 -10.68 -1.43 -15.29
C ARG A 83 -10.17 -2.11 -14.02
N CYS A 84 -8.86 -2.07 -13.77
CA CYS A 84 -8.22 -2.65 -12.59
C CYS A 84 -7.91 -1.59 -11.51
N CYS A 85 -8.40 -0.37 -11.66
CA CYS A 85 -8.15 0.74 -10.76
C CYS A 85 -9.22 0.83 -9.67
N PHE A 86 -8.77 1.05 -8.44
CA PHE A 86 -9.60 1.40 -7.31
C PHE A 86 -8.88 2.47 -6.48
N GLU A 87 -9.61 3.16 -5.62
CA GLU A 87 -9.04 4.11 -4.68
C GLU A 87 -9.65 3.93 -3.29
N LEU A 88 -8.88 4.28 -2.26
CA LEU A 88 -9.33 4.40 -0.89
C LEU A 88 -9.52 5.87 -0.56
N ILE A 89 -10.76 6.25 -0.24
CA ILE A 89 -11.15 7.63 0.06
C ILE A 89 -11.65 7.76 1.50
N CYS A 90 -11.35 8.87 2.15
CA CYS A 90 -11.92 9.25 3.44
C CYS A 90 -12.00 10.78 3.48
N PRO A 91 -13.18 11.39 3.71
CA PRO A 91 -13.33 12.84 3.75
C PRO A 91 -12.34 13.48 4.73
N GLY A 92 -11.66 14.54 4.29
CA GLY A 92 -10.65 15.24 5.09
C GLY A 92 -9.33 14.49 5.28
N LYS A 93 -9.20 13.27 4.74
CA LYS A 93 -7.93 12.53 4.70
C LYS A 93 -7.45 12.38 3.26
N ARG A 94 -6.23 11.88 3.13
CA ARG A 94 -5.62 11.60 1.83
C ARG A 94 -6.34 10.48 1.08
N THR A 95 -6.54 10.65 -0.22
CA THR A 95 -6.86 9.55 -1.14
C THR A 95 -5.64 8.70 -1.46
N TYR A 96 -5.84 7.37 -1.53
CA TYR A 96 -4.82 6.43 -1.99
C TYR A 96 -5.31 5.71 -3.25
N GLU A 97 -4.53 5.86 -4.32
CA GLU A 97 -4.75 5.28 -5.65
C GLU A 97 -3.65 4.28 -6.01
#